data_AF-A0A932K8Z2-F1
#
_entry.id   AF-A0A932K8Z2-F1
#
_cell.length_a   1.000
_cell.length_b   1.000
_cell.length_c   1.000
_cell.angle_alpha   90.00
_cell.angle_beta   90.00
_cell.angle_gamma   90.00
#
_symmetry.space_group_name_H-M   'P 1'
#
loop_
_entity.id
_entity.type
_entity.pdbx_description
1 polymer ?
#
loop_
_entity_poly.entity_id
_entity_poly.type
_entity_poly.pdbx_seq_one_letter_code
_entity_poly.pdbx_strand_id
1 'polypeptide(L)'
;MTGKWWRIATGVCALVSVWCLLGGYATAADWTAVTDERLLNAGKEADNWLMYYRTYDGWRHSPLNQISTQNAAKLVPKWFLALGEVGNQEATPVVNNGIMIFPAGSVRRIQIFAVDAAKGERRWLLHQLRPDDCKGEGHCRDERPRGNGHPRVRRGTECRHGGKRLEDLDGPRPWRTRP
;
A
#
# COMPACT_ATOMS: atom_id res chain seq x y z
N MET A 1 47.00 52.12 -9.60
CA MET A 1 46.07 51.16 -10.23
C MET A 1 46.66 49.75 -10.14
N THR A 2 46.34 48.97 -9.09
CA THR A 2 46.74 47.55 -9.01
C THR A 2 45.60 46.76 -8.34
N GLY A 3 44.94 45.92 -9.13
CA GLY A 3 43.68 45.25 -8.82
C GLY A 3 43.85 43.98 -7.98
N LYS A 4 43.20 43.97 -6.82
CA LYS A 4 43.15 42.90 -5.82
C LYS A 4 41.86 42.09 -6.02
N TRP A 5 41.72 41.35 -7.14
CA TRP A 5 40.47 40.66 -7.50
C TRP A 5 40.50 39.13 -7.41
N TRP A 6 41.68 38.51 -7.23
CA TRP A 6 41.79 37.05 -7.30
C TRP A 6 41.42 36.29 -5.99
N ARG A 7 41.26 36.99 -4.85
CA ARG A 7 40.99 36.35 -3.55
C ARG A 7 39.50 36.03 -3.28
N ILE A 8 38.59 36.41 -4.17
CA ILE A 8 37.14 36.19 -3.99
C ILE A 8 36.66 34.92 -4.75
N ALA A 9 37.37 34.52 -5.81
CA ALA A 9 36.94 33.41 -6.66
C ALA A 9 37.07 32.01 -6.02
N THR A 10 37.95 31.83 -5.04
CA THR A 10 38.16 30.53 -4.36
C THR A 10 37.21 30.26 -3.19
N GLY A 11 36.55 31.30 -2.64
CA GLY A 11 35.63 31.14 -1.49
C GLY A 11 34.26 30.57 -1.88
N VAL A 12 33.79 30.85 -3.10
CA VAL A 12 32.42 30.48 -3.54
C VAL A 12 32.33 29.00 -3.94
N CYS A 13 33.37 28.42 -4.56
CA CYS A 13 33.38 27.00 -4.90
C CYS A 13 33.43 26.07 -3.67
N ALA A 14 34.10 26.48 -2.59
CA ALA A 14 34.16 25.68 -1.37
C ALA A 14 32.81 25.62 -0.64
N LEU A 15 32.04 26.71 -0.66
CA LEU A 15 30.74 26.77 0.04
C LEU A 15 29.62 26.02 -0.71
N VAL A 16 29.64 25.99 -2.04
CA VAL A 16 28.69 25.18 -2.84
C VAL A 16 28.97 23.67 -2.67
N SER A 17 30.24 23.30 -2.52
CA SER A 17 30.66 21.89 -2.34
C SER A 17 30.23 21.31 -0.99
N VAL A 18 30.22 22.13 0.07
CA VAL A 18 29.78 21.73 1.41
C VAL A 18 28.25 21.59 1.50
N TRP A 19 27.50 22.37 0.72
CA TRP A 19 26.03 22.27 0.68
C TRP A 19 25.54 21.00 -0.04
N CYS A 20 26.31 20.45 -0.99
CA CYS A 20 26.02 19.14 -1.59
C CYS A 20 26.33 17.94 -0.67
N LEU A 21 27.21 18.09 0.32
CA LEU A 21 27.52 17.01 1.28
C LEU A 21 26.57 16.96 2.48
N LEU A 22 25.78 18.03 2.69
CA LEU A 22 24.68 18.08 3.66
C LEU A 22 23.30 17.89 2.99
N GLY A 23 23.27 17.61 1.68
CA GLY A 23 22.06 17.19 0.98
C GLY A 23 21.58 15.88 1.60
N GLY A 24 20.63 15.99 2.52
CA GLY A 24 20.08 14.88 3.28
C GLY A 24 19.79 13.71 2.35
N TYR A 25 20.41 12.57 2.64
CA TYR A 25 19.95 11.29 2.16
C TYR A 25 18.46 11.21 2.51
N ALA A 26 17.61 11.26 1.48
CA ALA A 26 16.21 10.91 1.66
C ALA A 26 16.22 9.45 2.09
N THR A 27 16.10 9.21 3.41
CA THR A 27 15.85 7.88 3.92
C THR A 27 14.59 7.41 3.22
N ALA A 28 14.71 6.31 2.47
CA ALA A 28 13.51 5.63 2.02
C ALA A 28 12.64 5.41 3.27
N ALA A 29 11.36 5.75 3.16
CA ALA A 29 10.36 5.36 4.13
C ALA A 29 10.56 3.88 4.50
N ASP A 30 11.09 3.63 5.69
CA ASP A 30 11.27 2.28 6.20
C ASP A 30 9.95 1.79 6.80
N TRP A 31 9.69 0.50 6.67
CA TRP A 31 8.48 -0.09 7.23
C TRP A 31 8.57 -0.12 8.76
N THR A 32 7.77 0.71 9.43
CA THR A 32 7.65 0.68 10.90
C THR A 32 6.78 -0.49 11.32
N ALA A 33 7.21 -1.28 12.30
CA ALA A 33 6.43 -2.40 12.81
C ALA A 33 5.04 -1.94 13.28
N VAL A 34 4.02 -2.76 13.00
CA VAL A 34 2.64 -2.53 13.40
C VAL A 34 2.33 -3.52 14.52
N THR A 35 2.37 -3.04 15.76
CA THR A 35 2.07 -3.84 16.96
C THR A 35 0.62 -3.65 17.38
N ASP A 36 0.08 -4.58 18.17
CA ASP A 36 -1.28 -4.49 18.71
C ASP A 36 -1.48 -3.19 19.51
N GLU A 37 -0.50 -2.82 20.33
CA GLU A 37 -0.53 -1.57 21.10
C GLU A 37 -0.58 -0.33 20.18
N ARG A 38 0.18 -0.34 19.08
CA ARG A 38 0.16 0.74 18.09
C ARG A 38 -1.21 0.81 17.40
N LEU A 39 -1.82 -0.32 17.09
CA LEU A 39 -3.17 -0.37 16.51
C LEU A 39 -4.23 0.17 17.47
N LEU A 40 -4.16 -0.18 18.76
CA LEU A 40 -5.04 0.39 19.79
C LEU A 40 -4.91 1.91 19.90
N ASN A 41 -3.73 2.44 19.61
CA ASN A 41 -3.43 3.87 19.64
C ASN A 41 -3.38 4.54 18.25
N ALA A 42 -3.85 3.86 17.19
CA ALA A 42 -3.72 4.35 15.80
C ALA A 42 -4.33 5.74 15.59
N GLY A 43 -5.34 6.11 16.38
CA GLY A 43 -5.96 7.44 16.34
C GLY A 43 -5.00 8.60 16.63
N LYS A 44 -3.88 8.34 17.33
CA LYS A 44 -2.83 9.32 17.65
C LYS A 44 -1.85 9.58 16.50
N GLU A 45 -1.81 8.71 15.50
CA GLU A 45 -0.93 8.85 14.34
C GLU A 45 -1.73 9.39 13.14
N ALA A 46 -1.83 10.72 13.03
CA ALA A 46 -2.61 11.37 11.97
C ALA A 46 -2.09 11.05 10.55
N ASP A 47 -0.78 10.87 10.40
CA ASP A 47 -0.12 10.63 9.12
C ASP A 47 -0.23 9.17 8.64
N ASN A 48 -0.77 8.26 9.48
CA ASN A 48 -0.85 6.84 9.18
C ASN A 48 -2.31 6.34 9.12
N TRP A 49 -2.52 5.34 8.27
CA TRP A 49 -3.79 4.61 8.12
C TRP A 49 -3.50 3.12 8.23
N LEU A 50 -3.40 2.62 9.47
CA LEU A 50 -2.83 1.30 9.76
C LEU A 50 -3.81 0.12 9.60
N MET A 51 -5.10 0.39 9.49
CA MET A 51 -6.15 -0.62 9.42
C MET A 51 -7.31 -0.15 8.53
N TYR A 52 -8.19 -1.07 8.10
CA TYR A 52 -9.25 -0.79 7.12
C TYR A 52 -10.13 0.43 7.47
N TYR A 53 -10.48 0.62 8.74
CA TYR A 53 -11.30 1.75 9.21
C TYR A 53 -10.50 2.90 9.86
N ARG A 54 -9.17 2.91 9.73
CA ARG A 54 -8.20 3.78 10.45
C ARG A 54 -8.08 3.48 11.95
N THR A 55 -9.21 3.42 12.65
CA THR A 55 -9.34 3.23 14.10
C THR A 55 -10.40 2.18 14.41
N TYR A 56 -10.31 1.56 15.59
CA TYR A 56 -11.26 0.52 16.01
C TYR A 56 -12.69 1.02 16.25
N ASP A 57 -12.90 2.32 16.44
CA ASP A 57 -14.24 2.93 16.48
C ASP A 57 -14.99 2.81 15.14
N GLY A 58 -14.29 2.57 14.03
CA GLY A 58 -14.88 2.32 12.72
C GLY A 58 -15.27 3.57 11.93
N TRP A 59 -14.95 4.78 12.41
CA TRP A 59 -15.53 6.02 11.84
C TRP A 59 -14.91 6.48 10.53
N ARG A 60 -13.75 5.95 10.14
CA ARG A 60 -12.98 6.40 8.96
C ARG A 60 -12.66 7.90 8.95
N HIS A 61 -12.59 8.52 10.13
CA HIS A 61 -12.34 9.95 10.27
C HIS A 61 -10.84 10.25 10.34
N SER A 62 -10.33 11.20 9.54
CA SER A 62 -8.95 11.70 9.63
C SER A 62 -8.90 13.03 10.38
N PRO A 63 -7.97 13.22 11.34
CA PRO A 63 -7.78 14.48 12.04
C PRO A 63 -6.98 15.52 11.23
N LEU A 64 -6.44 15.14 10.05
CA LEU A 64 -5.70 16.07 9.19
C LEU A 64 -6.64 17.14 8.62
N ASN A 65 -6.20 18.40 8.68
CA ASN A 65 -7.00 19.56 8.28
C ASN A 65 -6.33 20.44 7.19
N GLN A 66 -5.23 19.96 6.58
CA GLN A 66 -4.55 20.68 5.51
C GLN A 66 -5.48 20.93 4.30
N ILE A 67 -6.37 19.97 4.02
CA ILE A 67 -7.41 20.09 3.01
C ILE A 67 -8.73 20.40 3.72
N SER A 68 -9.41 21.45 3.28
CA SER A 68 -10.63 21.95 3.88
C SER A 68 -11.63 22.41 2.81
N THR A 69 -12.86 22.74 3.20
CA THR A 69 -13.90 23.24 2.28
C THR A 69 -13.50 24.53 1.56
N GLN A 70 -12.53 25.28 2.11
CA GLN A 70 -12.02 26.52 1.51
C GLN A 70 -10.97 26.29 0.41
N ASN A 71 -10.30 25.13 0.39
CA ASN A 71 -9.21 24.87 -0.55
C ASN A 71 -9.37 23.59 -1.39
N ALA A 72 -10.37 22.75 -1.12
CA ALA A 72 -10.60 21.49 -1.84
C ALA A 72 -10.75 21.69 -3.36
N ALA A 73 -11.27 22.83 -3.81
CA ALA A 73 -11.38 23.17 -5.23
C ALA A 73 -10.04 23.37 -5.95
N LYS A 74 -8.93 23.48 -5.22
CA LYS A 74 -7.58 23.70 -5.77
C LYS A 74 -6.77 22.40 -5.91
N LEU A 75 -7.35 21.25 -5.55
CA LEU A 75 -6.63 19.98 -5.61
C LEU A 75 -6.34 19.59 -7.05
N VAL A 76 -5.09 19.17 -7.28
CA VAL A 76 -4.63 18.59 -8.53
C VAL A 76 -4.09 17.19 -8.27
N PRO A 77 -4.24 16.26 -9.22
CA PRO A 77 -3.62 14.95 -9.09
C PRO A 77 -2.10 15.07 -8.96
N LYS A 78 -1.51 14.40 -7.97
CA LYS A 78 -0.05 14.38 -7.77
C LYS A 78 0.63 13.25 -8.54
N TRP A 79 -0.01 12.10 -8.63
CA TRP A 79 0.48 10.93 -9.36
C TRP A 79 -0.68 9.98 -9.69
N PHE A 80 -0.45 9.09 -10.65
CA PHE A 80 -1.35 7.99 -11.01
C PHE A 80 -0.54 6.70 -11.15
N LEU A 81 -1.18 5.56 -10.85
CA LEU A 81 -0.57 4.25 -11.02
C LEU A 81 -1.50 3.35 -11.84
N ALA A 82 -1.01 2.83 -12.96
CA ALA A 82 -1.72 1.83 -13.73
C ALA A 82 -1.59 0.45 -13.07
N LEU A 83 -2.71 -0.19 -12.74
CA LEU A 83 -2.75 -1.50 -12.08
C LEU A 83 -2.53 -2.68 -13.06
N GLY A 84 -2.74 -2.44 -14.36
CA GLY A 84 -2.52 -3.41 -15.42
C GLY A 84 -3.59 -4.49 -15.53
N GLU A 85 -4.69 -4.37 -14.78
CA GLU A 85 -5.82 -5.29 -14.78
C GLU A 85 -7.13 -4.51 -14.89
N VAL A 86 -8.13 -5.12 -15.54
CA VAL A 86 -9.49 -4.57 -15.65
C VAL A 86 -10.37 -5.32 -14.66
N GLY A 87 -11.00 -4.58 -13.76
CA GLY A 87 -11.86 -5.14 -12.72
C GLY A 87 -12.21 -4.10 -11.66
N ASN A 88 -13.19 -4.42 -10.81
CA ASN A 88 -13.60 -3.54 -9.72
C ASN A 88 -12.49 -3.45 -8.67
N GLN A 89 -12.12 -2.22 -8.33
CA GLN A 89 -11.15 -1.93 -7.28
C GLN A 89 -11.90 -1.32 -6.10
N GLU A 90 -12.11 -2.10 -5.05
CA GLU A 90 -12.90 -1.71 -3.86
C GLU A 90 -12.00 -1.55 -2.61
N ALA A 91 -10.71 -1.78 -2.78
CA ALA A 91 -9.75 -1.79 -1.70
C ALA A 91 -9.60 -0.41 -1.05
N THR A 92 -9.58 -0.39 0.29
CA THR A 92 -9.12 0.78 1.05
C THR A 92 -7.61 0.62 1.31
N PRO A 93 -6.75 1.51 0.78
CA PRO A 93 -5.32 1.44 1.04
C PRO A 93 -4.99 1.62 2.52
N VAL A 94 -3.97 0.91 2.98
CA VAL A 94 -3.33 1.17 4.28
C VAL A 94 -2.02 1.91 4.05
N VAL A 95 -1.71 2.87 4.91
CA VAL A 95 -0.50 3.70 4.81
C VAL A 95 0.25 3.62 6.12
N ASN A 96 1.52 3.22 6.05
CA ASN A 96 2.40 3.11 7.21
C ASN A 96 3.75 3.72 6.86
N ASN A 97 4.07 4.82 7.54
CA ASN A 97 5.31 5.57 7.39
C ASN A 97 5.64 5.90 5.93
N GLY A 98 4.65 6.34 5.14
CA GLY A 98 4.85 6.70 3.73
C GLY A 98 4.82 5.53 2.73
N ILE A 99 4.71 4.28 3.19
CA ILE A 99 4.43 3.12 2.33
C ILE A 99 2.92 2.90 2.29
N MET A 100 2.32 3.01 1.10
CA MET A 100 0.92 2.68 0.85
C MET A 100 0.81 1.25 0.30
N ILE A 101 0.02 0.41 0.94
CA ILE A 101 -0.24 -0.96 0.53
C ILE A 101 -1.73 -1.13 0.21
N PHE A 102 -2.04 -1.75 -0.92
CA PHE A 102 -3.41 -2.07 -1.28
C PHE A 102 -3.48 -3.29 -2.21
N PRO A 103 -4.49 -4.15 -2.03
CA PRO A 103 -4.80 -5.18 -3.01
C PRO A 103 -5.43 -4.57 -4.26
N ALA A 104 -5.19 -5.23 -5.37
CA ALA A 104 -5.80 -4.94 -6.66
C ALA A 104 -5.98 -6.27 -7.42
N GLY A 105 -6.60 -6.19 -8.60
CA GLY A 105 -6.61 -7.30 -9.53
C GLY A 105 -7.93 -7.46 -10.24
N SER A 106 -8.16 -8.68 -10.71
CA SER A 106 -9.30 -9.03 -11.56
C SER A 106 -9.80 -10.42 -11.22
N VAL A 107 -10.84 -10.86 -11.94
CA VAL A 107 -11.28 -12.26 -11.94
C VAL A 107 -10.18 -13.24 -12.39
N ARG A 108 -9.03 -12.80 -12.90
CA ARG A 108 -7.95 -13.71 -13.28
C ARG A 108 -6.76 -13.63 -12.34
N ARG A 109 -6.60 -12.53 -11.62
CA ARG A 109 -5.35 -12.22 -10.91
C ARG A 109 -5.58 -11.56 -9.57
N ILE A 110 -4.77 -11.95 -8.62
CA ILE A 110 -4.65 -11.30 -7.31
C ILE A 110 -3.33 -10.52 -7.33
N GLN A 111 -3.41 -9.22 -7.03
CA GLN A 111 -2.26 -8.34 -6.91
C GLN A 111 -2.25 -7.66 -5.54
N ILE A 112 -1.07 -7.46 -4.97
CA ILE A 112 -0.88 -6.56 -3.83
C ILE A 112 0.25 -5.60 -4.19
N PHE A 113 -0.07 -4.32 -4.21
CA PHE A 113 0.88 -3.26 -4.48
C PHE A 113 1.40 -2.70 -3.17
N ALA A 114 2.70 -2.44 -3.10
CA ALA A 114 3.26 -1.47 -2.18
C ALA A 114 3.93 -0.35 -2.96
N VAL A 115 3.57 0.88 -2.62
CA VAL A 115 4.01 2.09 -3.31
C VAL A 115 4.46 3.14 -2.33
N ASP A 116 5.36 4.00 -2.77
CA ASP A 116 5.66 5.25 -2.08
C ASP A 116 4.43 6.17 -2.14
N ALA A 117 3.83 6.52 -1.01
CA ALA A 117 2.61 7.31 -0.96
C ALA A 117 2.79 8.74 -1.48
N ALA A 118 4.01 9.29 -1.38
CA ALA A 118 4.30 10.66 -1.80
C ALA A 118 4.56 10.76 -3.30
N LYS A 119 5.24 9.74 -3.88
CA LYS A 119 5.69 9.74 -5.28
C LYS A 119 4.86 8.86 -6.22
N GLY A 120 4.14 7.87 -5.70
CA GLY A 120 3.44 6.86 -6.50
C GLY A 120 4.36 5.79 -7.09
N GLU A 121 5.64 5.75 -6.70
CA GLU A 121 6.62 4.79 -7.18
C GLU A 121 6.36 3.41 -6.56
N ARG A 122 6.25 2.38 -7.39
CA ARG A 122 6.05 1.01 -6.92
C ARG A 122 7.32 0.47 -6.27
N ARG A 123 7.21 0.10 -4.99
CA ARG A 123 8.28 -0.54 -4.21
C ARG A 123 8.35 -2.03 -4.52
N TRP A 124 7.20 -2.71 -4.47
CA TRP A 124 7.06 -4.12 -4.85
C TRP A 124 5.64 -4.44 -5.29
N LEU A 125 5.49 -5.60 -5.95
CA LEU A 125 4.23 -6.15 -6.40
C LEU A 125 4.22 -7.64 -6.10
N LEU A 126 3.24 -8.09 -5.32
CA LEU A 126 2.85 -9.49 -5.32
C LEU A 126 1.87 -9.71 -6.48
N HIS A 127 2.12 -10.71 -7.30
CA HIS A 127 1.25 -11.07 -8.42
C HIS A 127 1.03 -12.58 -8.45
N GLN A 128 -0.23 -12.99 -8.41
CA GLN A 128 -0.62 -14.39 -8.46
C GLN A 128 -1.78 -14.60 -9.42
N LEU A 129 -1.71 -15.70 -10.18
CA LEU A 129 -2.86 -16.16 -10.95
C LEU A 129 -3.88 -16.78 -10.00
N ARG A 130 -5.14 -16.44 -10.20
CA ARG A 130 -6.23 -17.13 -9.52
C ARG A 130 -6.35 -18.57 -10.09
N PRO A 131 -6.64 -19.59 -9.28
CA PRO A 131 -6.92 -20.94 -9.77
C PRO A 131 -8.07 -20.97 -10.79
N ASP A 132 -8.05 -21.93 -11.72
CA ASP A 132 -8.99 -21.97 -12.86
C ASP A 132 -10.45 -22.19 -12.43
N ASP A 133 -10.68 -22.95 -11.36
CA ASP A 133 -11.99 -23.20 -10.75
C ASP A 133 -12.69 -21.93 -10.23
N CYS A 134 -11.92 -20.86 -9.99
CA CYS A 134 -12.42 -19.60 -9.49
C CYS A 134 -12.75 -18.61 -10.63
N LYS A 135 -12.33 -18.85 -11.88
CA LYS A 135 -12.33 -17.85 -12.98
C LYS A 135 -13.68 -17.57 -13.64
N GLY A 136 -14.76 -18.21 -13.21
CA GLY A 136 -16.11 -18.00 -13.76
C GLY A 136 -16.75 -16.68 -13.32
N GLU A 137 -17.58 -16.09 -14.19
CA GLU A 137 -18.46 -14.95 -13.88
C GLU A 137 -19.65 -15.32 -12.99
N GLY A 138 -19.78 -16.60 -12.65
CA GLY A 138 -20.50 -17.00 -11.45
C GLY A 138 -19.57 -16.85 -10.26
N HIS A 139 -19.99 -16.11 -9.24
CA HIS A 139 -19.63 -16.44 -7.85
C HIS A 139 -19.49 -17.96 -7.72
N CYS A 140 -18.57 -18.46 -6.89
CA CYS A 140 -18.52 -19.87 -6.48
C CYS A 140 -19.89 -20.31 -5.94
N ARG A 141 -20.84 -20.58 -6.83
CA ARG A 141 -22.06 -21.30 -6.59
C ARG A 141 -21.54 -22.70 -6.50
N ASP A 142 -21.53 -23.20 -5.27
CA ASP A 142 -21.62 -24.61 -4.98
C ASP A 142 -22.61 -25.23 -5.97
N GLU A 143 -22.09 -25.77 -7.08
CA GLU A 143 -22.84 -26.62 -7.99
C GLU A 143 -23.06 -27.92 -7.25
N ARG A 144 -24.04 -27.93 -6.33
CA ARG A 144 -24.47 -29.18 -5.74
C ARG A 144 -24.94 -30.09 -6.87
N PRO A 145 -24.59 -31.39 -6.82
CA PRO A 145 -25.35 -32.40 -7.56
C PRO A 145 -26.83 -32.22 -7.22
N ARG A 146 -27.71 -32.17 -8.23
CA ARG A 146 -29.16 -32.17 -8.04
C ARG A 146 -29.58 -33.53 -7.48
N GLY A 147 -29.38 -33.72 -6.17
CA GLY A 147 -29.80 -34.86 -5.40
C GLY A 147 -30.62 -34.38 -4.22
N ASN A 148 -31.85 -34.88 -4.13
CA ASN A 148 -32.86 -34.49 -3.17
C ASN A 148 -32.37 -34.75 -1.73
N GLY A 149 -31.90 -33.69 -1.05
CA GLY A 149 -31.48 -33.74 0.34
C GLY A 149 -31.43 -32.33 0.94
N HIS A 150 -32.19 -32.13 2.00
CA HIS A 150 -32.48 -30.86 2.67
C HIS A 150 -31.31 -29.87 2.81
N PRO A 151 -31.55 -28.55 2.70
CA PRO A 151 -30.48 -27.56 2.72
C PRO A 151 -29.98 -27.32 4.15
N ARG A 152 -28.75 -27.75 4.45
CA ARG A 152 -27.97 -27.10 5.52
C ARG A 152 -27.25 -25.89 4.91
N VAL A 153 -27.67 -24.71 5.31
CA VAL A 153 -26.97 -23.46 4.99
C VAL A 153 -25.67 -23.44 5.79
N ARG A 154 -24.53 -23.65 5.12
CA ARG A 154 -23.24 -23.18 5.63
C ARG A 154 -22.88 -21.92 4.86
N ARG A 155 -22.84 -20.79 5.56
CA ARG A 155 -22.44 -19.50 5.02
C ARG A 155 -20.92 -19.45 5.05
N GLY A 156 -20.27 -19.39 3.88
CA GLY A 156 -18.83 -19.23 3.73
C GLY A 156 -18.45 -19.13 2.26
N THR A 157 -17.97 -17.97 1.83
CA THR A 157 -17.53 -17.64 0.46
C THR A 157 -16.13 -18.19 0.13
N GLU A 158 -15.78 -19.35 0.69
CA GLU A 158 -14.47 -19.94 0.49
C GLU A 158 -14.54 -20.97 -0.64
N CYS A 159 -14.02 -20.60 -1.81
CA CYS A 159 -13.72 -21.56 -2.87
C CYS A 159 -12.60 -22.45 -2.30
N ARG A 160 -12.99 -23.59 -1.73
CA ARG A 160 -12.09 -24.47 -0.98
C ARG A 160 -11.17 -25.20 -1.95
N HIS A 161 -10.01 -24.61 -2.25
CA HIS A 161 -8.88 -25.41 -2.70
C HIS A 161 -8.44 -26.28 -1.52
N GLY A 162 -8.32 -27.59 -1.72
CA GLY A 162 -8.13 -28.58 -0.66
C GLY A 162 -7.09 -28.18 0.39
N GLY A 163 -7.55 -27.69 1.54
CA GLY A 163 -6.81 -27.68 2.82
C GLY A 163 -5.48 -26.93 2.87
N LYS A 164 -5.12 -26.10 1.87
CA LYS A 164 -3.84 -25.38 1.89
C LYS A 164 -3.99 -24.02 2.55
N ARG A 165 -3.25 -23.78 3.63
CA ARG A 165 -3.10 -22.46 4.26
C ARG A 165 -2.28 -21.56 3.33
N LEU A 166 -2.37 -20.25 3.54
CA LEU A 166 -1.55 -19.25 2.84
C LEU A 166 -0.04 -19.54 2.96
N GLU A 167 0.34 -20.31 3.98
CA GLU A 167 1.68 -20.81 4.29
C GLU A 167 2.20 -21.89 3.31
N ASP A 168 1.29 -22.55 2.58
CA ASP A 168 1.55 -23.71 1.72
C ASP A 168 1.68 -23.34 0.22
N LEU A 169 1.70 -22.04 -0.10
CA LEU A 169 1.87 -21.54 -1.46
C LEU A 169 3.37 -21.31 -1.74
N ASP A 170 3.95 -22.17 -2.58
CA ASP A 170 5.35 -22.10 -2.98
C ASP A 170 5.61 -20.85 -3.85
N GLY A 171 6.43 -19.95 -3.31
CA GLY A 171 6.99 -18.79 -3.98
C GLY A 171 8.07 -18.15 -3.11
N PRO A 172 9.05 -17.43 -3.71
CA PRO A 172 10.10 -16.77 -2.94
C PRO A 172 9.47 -15.75 -1.98
N ARG A 173 9.59 -16.01 -0.67
CA ARG A 173 9.06 -15.16 0.41
C ARG A 173 10.05 -14.02 0.71
N PRO A 174 9.73 -12.74 0.48
CA PRO A 174 10.64 -11.62 0.74
C PRO A 174 10.82 -11.29 2.24
N TRP A 175 9.94 -11.74 3.13
CA TRP A 175 9.86 -11.28 4.52
C TRP A 175 9.84 -12.40 5.56
N ARG A 176 10.69 -13.42 5.42
CA ARG A 176 10.92 -14.31 6.57
C ARG A 176 11.88 -13.59 7.53
N THR A 177 11.39 -13.10 8.67
CA THR A 177 12.26 -12.78 9.81
C THR A 177 12.99 -14.07 10.19
N ARG A 178 14.33 -14.00 10.27
CA ARG A 178 15.11 -15.12 10.76
C ARG A 178 14.82 -15.30 12.27
N PRO A 179 14.80 -16.55 12.78
CA PRO A 179 14.63 -16.81 14.21
C PRO A 179 15.72 -16.13 15.04
#